data_AF-A0A7W1NW66-F1
#
_entry.id   AF-A0A7W1NW66-F1
#
_cell.length_a   1.000
_cell.length_b   1.000
_cell.length_c   1.000
_cell.angle_alpha   90.00
_cell.angle_beta   90.00
_cell.angle_gamma   90.00
#
_symmetry.space_group_name_H-M   'P 1'
#
loop_
_entity.id
_entity.type
_entity.pdbx_description
1 polymer ?
#
loop_
_entity_poly.entity_id
_entity_poly.type
_entity_poly.pdbx_seq_one_letter_code
_entity_poly.pdbx_strand_id
1 'polypeptide(L)'
;MKQRHRTVLIVLLILLLPTSISTLEARETTQYIAPVQWFEPNQGQIDSQFAYVAHDRGYTVFMRPTEVAYSLALPSQNGAPEEHGQMTFVNVHMQLMGAKPGTAIVGEDLLPGVSNYIKGKGSFTDIPHYGGVRYSNLYNGIDMTYYGSPDGLQYDFQVAPGADPKQIRLHFTDIERLEVSVNGDLLIHAANNSTLTHKVPYSYQVLNGLRQEVHTRYTLLDDYTVGFDVGSHDASQALVIDPPVVYSTYIGGATGSNIILGIDVDAAGNAYITGQTGSS
;
A
#
# COMPACT_ATOMS: atom_id res chain seq x y z
N MET A 1 -55.66 -30.73 -65.03
CA MET A 1 -55.72 -29.27 -64.81
C MET A 1 -54.63 -28.89 -63.81
N LYS A 2 -53.89 -27.80 -64.08
CA LYS A 2 -52.73 -27.23 -63.34
C LYS A 2 -51.43 -28.07 -63.44
N GLN A 3 -50.25 -27.56 -63.78
CA GLN A 3 -49.75 -26.24 -64.17
C GLN A 3 -48.36 -26.48 -64.80
N ARG A 4 -48.01 -25.83 -65.92
CA ARG A 4 -46.66 -25.89 -66.52
C ARG A 4 -45.70 -25.06 -65.68
N HIS A 5 -44.50 -25.56 -65.37
CA HIS A 5 -43.34 -24.71 -65.13
C HIS A 5 -42.09 -25.22 -65.85
N ARG A 6 -41.32 -24.23 -66.32
CA ARG A 6 -40.22 -24.29 -67.27
C ARG A 6 -38.93 -24.68 -66.56
N THR A 7 -38.14 -25.53 -67.19
CA THR A 7 -36.72 -25.72 -66.86
C THR A 7 -35.95 -24.48 -67.30
N VAL A 8 -35.43 -23.71 -66.36
CA VAL A 8 -34.38 -22.71 -66.59
C VAL A 8 -33.18 -23.17 -65.77
N LEU A 9 -32.11 -23.52 -66.48
CA LEU A 9 -30.80 -23.80 -65.91
C LEU A 9 -30.16 -22.46 -65.56
N ILE A 10 -30.08 -22.11 -64.28
CA ILE A 10 -29.26 -20.98 -63.81
C ILE A 10 -27.98 -21.58 -63.25
N VAL A 11 -26.89 -21.39 -63.99
CA VAL A 11 -25.53 -21.54 -63.50
C VAL A 11 -25.30 -20.40 -62.52
N LEU A 12 -25.32 -20.67 -61.22
CA LEU A 12 -24.87 -19.72 -60.20
C LEU A 12 -23.42 -20.03 -59.85
N LEU A 13 -22.54 -19.11 -60.26
CA LEU A 13 -21.13 -19.07 -59.91
C LEU A 13 -21.01 -18.96 -58.38
N ILE A 14 -20.45 -19.99 -57.72
CA ILE A 14 -20.11 -19.93 -56.30
C ILE A 14 -18.86 -19.05 -56.16
N LEU A 15 -19.07 -17.76 -55.88
CA LEU A 15 -18.04 -16.93 -55.27
C LEU A 15 -18.07 -17.22 -53.77
N LEU A 16 -17.08 -17.99 -53.30
CA LEU A 16 -16.74 -18.05 -51.88
C LEU A 16 -16.22 -16.67 -51.47
N LEU A 17 -17.12 -15.80 -51.01
CA LEU A 17 -16.73 -14.71 -50.13
C LEU A 17 -16.41 -15.35 -48.77
N PRO A 18 -15.20 -15.15 -48.20
CA PRO A 18 -14.97 -15.56 -46.83
C PRO A 18 -15.94 -14.76 -45.96
N THR A 19 -16.94 -15.43 -45.39
CA THR A 19 -17.65 -14.89 -44.23
C THR A 19 -16.63 -14.86 -43.11
N SER A 20 -16.02 -13.69 -42.90
CA SER A 20 -15.34 -13.39 -41.65
C SER A 20 -16.39 -13.53 -40.55
N ILE A 21 -16.40 -14.68 -39.87
CA ILE A 21 -16.98 -14.76 -38.54
C ILE A 21 -16.09 -13.85 -37.72
N SER A 22 -16.52 -12.61 -37.51
CA SER A 22 -15.97 -11.77 -36.46
C SER A 22 -16.30 -12.47 -35.16
N THR A 23 -15.40 -13.33 -34.69
CA THR A 23 -15.31 -13.62 -33.27
C THR A 23 -15.11 -12.27 -32.59
N LEU A 24 -16.17 -11.76 -31.95
CA LEU A 24 -15.99 -10.83 -30.85
C LEU A 24 -15.15 -11.62 -29.84
N GLU A 25 -13.83 -11.47 -29.92
CA GLU A 25 -13.00 -11.71 -28.76
C GLU A 25 -13.54 -10.73 -27.73
N ALA A 26 -14.28 -11.26 -26.75
CA ALA A 26 -14.43 -10.59 -25.49
C ALA A 26 -13.00 -10.36 -25.02
N ARG A 27 -12.49 -9.14 -25.25
CA ARG A 27 -11.38 -8.63 -24.46
C ARG A 27 -11.92 -8.58 -23.05
N GLU A 28 -11.76 -9.67 -22.32
CA GLU A 28 -11.60 -9.59 -20.88
C GLU A 28 -10.41 -8.68 -20.69
N THR A 29 -10.73 -7.39 -20.59
CA THR A 29 -9.84 -6.43 -19.99
C THR A 29 -9.94 -6.82 -18.53
N THR A 30 -9.20 -7.85 -18.13
CA THR A 30 -8.86 -8.04 -16.73
C THR A 30 -8.00 -6.83 -16.43
N GLN A 31 -8.68 -5.71 -16.14
CA GLN A 31 -8.09 -4.58 -15.47
C GLN A 31 -7.52 -5.22 -14.23
N TYR A 32 -6.20 -5.39 -14.21
CA TYR A 32 -5.49 -5.79 -13.01
C TYR A 32 -5.73 -4.64 -12.05
N ILE A 33 -6.83 -4.71 -11.30
CA ILE A 33 -7.07 -3.88 -10.14
C ILE A 33 -6.02 -4.40 -9.18
N ALA A 34 -4.87 -3.72 -9.13
CA ALA A 34 -3.92 -3.95 -8.07
C ALA A 34 -4.73 -3.93 -6.76
N PRO A 35 -4.57 -4.92 -5.87
CA PRO A 35 -5.32 -4.93 -4.63
C PRO A 35 -5.11 -3.57 -3.96
N VAL A 36 -6.21 -2.86 -3.71
CA VAL A 36 -6.19 -1.62 -2.94
C VAL A 36 -5.57 -2.00 -1.60
N GLN A 37 -4.41 -1.45 -1.22
CA GLN A 37 -3.93 -1.67 0.14
C GLN A 37 -4.99 -1.11 1.10
N TRP A 38 -5.45 -1.95 2.02
CA TRP A 38 -6.47 -1.58 2.98
C TRP A 38 -5.90 -1.59 4.39
N PHE A 39 -6.60 -0.89 5.27
CA PHE A 39 -6.31 -0.81 6.70
C PHE A 39 -7.42 -1.50 7.48
N GLU A 40 -7.02 -2.22 8.53
CA GLU A 40 -7.92 -2.98 9.38
C GLU A 40 -7.81 -2.50 10.82
N PRO A 41 -8.92 -2.14 11.48
CA PRO A 41 -8.89 -1.80 12.90
C PRO A 41 -8.58 -3.06 13.72
N ASN A 42 -7.81 -2.88 14.80
CA ASN A 42 -7.56 -3.96 15.75
C ASN A 42 -8.82 -4.22 16.60
N GLN A 43 -9.45 -5.36 16.36
CA GLN A 43 -10.57 -5.90 17.15
C GLN A 43 -10.13 -7.12 17.98
N GLY A 44 -8.82 -7.31 18.15
CA GLY A 44 -8.19 -8.41 18.89
C GLY A 44 -7.44 -9.41 17.99
N GLN A 45 -7.47 -9.23 16.67
CA GLN A 45 -6.79 -10.11 15.72
C GLN A 45 -5.26 -9.95 15.72
N ILE A 46 -4.74 -8.81 16.21
CA ILE A 46 -3.32 -8.53 16.41
C ILE A 46 -3.05 -8.09 17.87
N ASP A 47 -1.79 -7.89 18.24
CA ASP A 47 -1.42 -7.42 19.58
C ASP A 47 -2.15 -6.11 19.94
N SER A 48 -2.69 -6.07 21.17
CA SER A 48 -3.48 -4.95 21.71
C SER A 48 -2.79 -3.58 21.72
N GLN A 49 -1.46 -3.55 21.60
CA GLN A 49 -0.71 -2.29 21.53
C GLN A 49 -0.89 -1.52 20.22
N PHE A 50 -1.41 -2.17 19.16
CA PHE A 50 -1.66 -1.55 17.86
C PHE A 50 -3.15 -1.27 17.68
N ALA A 51 -3.46 -0.13 17.07
CA ALA A 51 -4.81 0.28 16.74
C ALA A 51 -5.24 -0.18 15.35
N TYR A 52 -4.31 -0.22 14.39
CA TYR A 52 -4.56 -0.64 13.01
C TYR A 52 -3.40 -1.47 12.46
N VAL A 53 -3.71 -2.29 11.45
CA VAL A 53 -2.74 -3.00 10.61
C VAL A 53 -3.07 -2.79 9.13
N ALA A 54 -2.03 -2.72 8.30
CA ALA A 54 -2.16 -2.75 6.85
C ALA A 54 -1.17 -3.76 6.26
N HIS A 55 -1.58 -4.42 5.18
CA HIS A 55 -0.76 -5.40 4.48
C HIS A 55 -0.38 -4.84 3.10
N ASP A 56 0.91 -4.84 2.80
CA ASP A 56 1.42 -4.49 1.47
C ASP A 56 2.33 -5.61 0.94
N ARG A 57 2.77 -5.48 -0.31
CA ARG A 57 3.65 -6.44 -0.96
C ARG A 57 5.00 -6.52 -0.22
N GLY A 58 5.18 -7.59 0.55
CA GLY A 58 6.45 -7.92 1.21
C GLY A 58 6.63 -7.30 2.60
N TYR A 59 5.65 -6.57 3.13
CA TYR A 59 5.71 -6.06 4.50
C TYR A 59 4.31 -5.81 5.10
N THR A 60 4.25 -5.80 6.43
CA THR A 60 3.06 -5.43 7.20
C THR A 60 3.35 -4.17 8.00
N VAL A 61 2.38 -3.25 8.07
CA VAL A 61 2.49 -2.00 8.82
C VAL A 61 1.54 -2.04 10.01
N PHE A 62 2.07 -1.79 11.20
CA PHE A 62 1.32 -1.73 12.45
C PHE A 62 1.34 -0.32 13.01
N MET A 63 0.20 0.15 13.52
CA MET A 63 -0.01 1.56 13.80
C MET A 63 -0.51 1.79 15.22
N ARG A 64 0.15 2.69 15.94
CA ARG A 64 -0.22 3.13 17.30
C ARG A 64 0.07 4.64 17.47
N PRO A 65 -0.54 5.34 18.45
CA PRO A 65 -0.62 6.80 18.48
C PRO A 65 0.67 7.61 18.25
N THR A 66 1.84 7.06 18.57
CA THR A 66 3.13 7.74 18.43
C THR A 66 4.18 6.91 17.69
N GLU A 67 3.77 5.84 17.01
CA GLU A 67 4.72 4.96 16.32
C GLU A 67 4.04 4.17 15.20
N VAL A 68 4.77 4.00 14.11
CA VAL A 68 4.45 3.07 13.02
C VAL A 68 5.55 2.03 12.94
N ALA A 69 5.19 0.75 13.03
CA ALA A 69 6.13 -0.35 12.91
C ALA A 69 5.96 -1.05 11.55
N TYR A 70 7.06 -1.22 10.82
CA TYR A 70 7.13 -1.97 9.58
C TYR A 70 7.75 -3.33 9.87
N SER A 71 7.05 -4.41 9.54
CA SER A 71 7.58 -5.78 9.60
C SER A 71 7.83 -6.28 8.17
N LEU A 72 9.10 -6.32 7.80
CA LEU A 72 9.58 -6.65 6.46
C LEU A 72 9.77 -8.16 6.34
N ALA A 73 9.10 -8.78 5.38
CA ALA A 73 9.14 -10.22 5.19
C ALA A 73 10.23 -10.61 4.18
N LEU A 74 11.20 -11.40 4.62
CA LEU A 74 12.33 -11.88 3.81
C LEU A 74 12.32 -13.40 3.70
N PRO A 75 12.68 -13.98 2.55
CA PRO A 75 12.99 -15.40 2.47
C PRO A 75 14.15 -15.75 3.41
N SER A 76 14.00 -16.78 4.24
CA SER A 76 15.08 -17.26 5.10
C SER A 76 16.30 -17.66 4.25
N GLN A 77 17.46 -17.12 4.63
CA GLN A 77 18.75 -17.42 3.99
C GLN A 77 19.52 -18.53 4.72
N ASN A 78 19.07 -18.90 5.93
CA ASN A 78 19.74 -19.86 6.80
C ASN A 78 18.80 -21.03 7.05
N GLY A 79 18.88 -22.04 6.19
CA GLY A 79 18.15 -23.29 6.38
C GLY A 79 18.63 -24.40 5.47
N ALA A 80 18.39 -25.65 5.87
CA ALA A 80 18.60 -26.80 4.99
C ALA A 80 17.72 -26.65 3.73
N PRO A 81 17.99 -27.35 2.61
CA PRO A 81 17.19 -27.23 1.40
C PRO A 81 15.67 -27.49 1.57
N GLU A 82 15.28 -28.14 2.65
CA GLU A 82 13.89 -28.42 3.05
C GLU A 82 13.22 -27.25 3.81
N GLU A 83 13.98 -26.24 4.25
CA GLU A 83 13.51 -25.01 4.92
C GLU A 83 13.35 -23.82 3.94
N HIS A 84 13.60 -24.03 2.64
CA HIS A 84 13.28 -23.07 1.59
C HIS A 84 11.76 -22.81 1.58
N GLY A 85 11.35 -21.70 2.17
CA GLY A 85 9.95 -21.34 2.39
C GLY A 85 9.68 -20.74 3.77
N GLN A 86 10.60 -20.83 4.72
CA GLN A 86 10.48 -20.12 5.99
C GLN A 86 10.77 -18.62 5.78
N MET A 87 9.92 -17.75 6.33
CA MET A 87 10.12 -16.30 6.29
C MET A 87 10.84 -15.84 7.55
N THR A 88 11.78 -14.92 7.38
CA THR A 88 12.38 -14.14 8.47
C THR A 88 11.81 -12.73 8.41
N PHE A 89 11.52 -12.16 9.57
CA PHE A 89 10.99 -10.80 9.67
C PHE A 89 12.05 -9.84 10.19
N VAL A 90 12.18 -8.69 9.53
CA VAL A 90 12.99 -7.56 10.00
C VAL A 90 12.04 -6.43 10.36
N ASN A 91 12.10 -5.98 11.61
CA ASN A 91 11.24 -4.91 12.10
C ASN A 91 11.97 -3.57 12.03
N VAL A 92 11.25 -2.52 11.66
CA VAL A 92 11.70 -1.13 11.68
C VAL A 92 10.61 -0.32 12.37
N HIS A 93 10.97 0.42 13.41
CA HIS A 93 10.01 1.26 14.13
C HIS A 93 10.26 2.73 13.80
N MET A 94 9.23 3.43 13.30
CA MET A 94 9.23 4.86 13.08
C MET A 94 8.45 5.55 14.21
N GLN A 95 9.19 6.17 15.13
CA GLN A 95 8.65 6.95 16.24
C GLN A 95 8.35 8.39 15.80
N LEU A 96 7.13 8.85 16.08
CA LEU A 96 6.65 10.20 15.77
C LEU A 96 7.03 11.13 16.93
N MET A 97 8.27 11.60 16.94
CA MET A 97 8.86 12.32 18.08
C MET A 97 8.14 13.64 18.34
N GLY A 98 7.64 13.84 19.57
CA GLY A 98 6.86 15.02 19.94
C GLY A 98 5.35 14.93 19.62
N ALA A 99 4.90 13.79 19.06
CA ALA A 99 3.48 13.53 18.85
C ALA A 99 2.73 13.47 20.19
N LYS A 100 1.44 13.82 20.16
CA LYS A 100 0.59 13.75 21.36
C LYS A 100 0.35 12.27 21.73
N PRO A 101 0.63 11.84 22.98
CA PRO A 101 0.51 10.42 23.37
C PRO A 101 -0.89 9.81 23.20
N GLY A 102 -1.94 10.63 23.27
CA GLY A 102 -3.34 10.23 23.07
C GLY A 102 -3.87 10.50 21.67
N THR A 103 -3.01 10.59 20.65
CA THR A 103 -3.45 10.83 19.27
C THR A 103 -4.45 9.77 18.83
N ALA A 104 -5.63 10.22 18.38
CA ALA A 104 -6.65 9.33 17.84
C ALA A 104 -6.25 8.88 16.44
N ILE A 105 -6.35 7.57 16.20
CA ILE A 105 -6.17 6.94 14.88
C ILE A 105 -7.55 6.51 14.41
N VAL A 106 -7.98 7.05 13.27
CA VAL A 106 -9.33 6.83 12.73
C VAL A 106 -9.23 6.31 11.30
N GLY A 107 -9.94 5.24 10.99
CA GLY A 107 -10.09 4.74 9.62
C GLY A 107 -10.92 5.68 8.77
N GLU A 108 -10.48 5.90 7.55
CA GLU A 108 -11.11 6.76 6.55
C GLU A 108 -11.39 5.96 5.27
N ASP A 109 -12.36 6.41 4.48
CA ASP A 109 -12.78 5.75 3.25
C ASP A 109 -13.12 4.27 3.45
N LEU A 110 -14.22 4.00 4.16
CA LEU A 110 -14.72 2.64 4.36
C LEU A 110 -14.90 1.94 3.01
N LEU A 111 -14.22 0.81 2.86
CA LEU A 111 -14.25 -0.01 1.66
C LEU A 111 -15.31 -1.12 1.79
N PRO A 112 -15.81 -1.68 0.67
CA PRO A 112 -16.77 -2.77 0.70
C PRO A 112 -16.22 -4.09 1.30
N GLY A 113 -14.91 -4.22 1.40
CA GLY A 113 -14.22 -5.45 1.84
C GLY A 113 -14.21 -5.64 3.35
N VAL A 114 -14.12 -6.90 3.78
CA VAL A 114 -13.90 -7.30 5.17
C VAL A 114 -12.89 -8.44 5.26
N SER A 115 -12.20 -8.52 6.40
CA SER A 115 -11.30 -9.63 6.75
C SER A 115 -11.91 -10.54 7.81
N ASN A 116 -11.64 -11.84 7.67
CA ASN A 116 -12.02 -12.87 8.64
C ASN A 116 -10.78 -13.66 9.06
N TYR A 117 -10.43 -13.59 10.34
CA TYR A 117 -9.31 -14.34 10.94
C TYR A 117 -9.85 -15.54 11.70
N ILE A 118 -9.58 -16.75 11.20
CA ILE A 118 -9.95 -18.01 11.86
C ILE A 118 -8.67 -18.59 12.48
N LYS A 119 -8.43 -18.30 13.76
CA LYS A 119 -7.27 -18.81 14.53
C LYS A 119 -7.74 -19.96 15.41
N GLY A 120 -6.93 -21.00 15.61
CA GLY A 120 -7.40 -22.26 16.22
C GLY A 120 -8.20 -22.15 17.55
N LYS A 121 -7.99 -21.11 18.36
CA LYS A 121 -8.72 -20.86 19.63
C LYS A 121 -9.83 -19.79 19.54
N GLY A 122 -10.06 -19.16 18.39
CA GLY A 122 -11.09 -18.13 18.21
C GLY A 122 -11.10 -17.49 16.81
N SER A 123 -12.25 -16.92 16.44
CA SER A 123 -12.43 -16.20 15.18
C SER A 123 -12.70 -14.71 15.39
N PHE A 124 -12.10 -13.87 14.57
CA PHE A 124 -12.44 -12.45 14.43
C PHE A 124 -13.01 -12.27 13.02
N THR A 125 -14.29 -11.91 12.91
CA THR A 125 -14.98 -11.80 11.63
C THR A 125 -15.44 -10.39 11.36
N ASP A 126 -15.75 -10.11 10.10
CA ASP A 126 -16.33 -8.83 9.66
C ASP A 126 -15.47 -7.61 10.02
N ILE A 127 -14.15 -7.79 10.00
CA ILE A 127 -13.21 -6.69 10.25
C ILE A 127 -13.25 -5.76 9.03
N PRO A 128 -13.72 -4.52 9.16
CA PRO A 128 -13.92 -3.63 8.02
C PRO A 128 -12.59 -3.16 7.43
N HIS A 129 -12.57 -2.98 6.12
CA HIS A 129 -11.45 -2.40 5.39
C HIS A 129 -11.63 -0.89 5.23
N TYR A 130 -10.54 -0.15 5.41
CA TYR A 130 -10.48 1.29 5.16
C TYR A 130 -9.45 1.59 4.08
N GLY A 131 -9.66 2.64 3.27
CA GLY A 131 -8.72 3.11 2.26
C GLY A 131 -7.59 3.95 2.84
N GLY A 132 -7.76 4.45 4.06
CA GLY A 132 -6.73 5.19 4.80
C GLY A 132 -6.95 5.17 6.31
N VAL A 133 -5.96 5.64 7.06
CA VAL A 133 -6.07 5.95 8.49
C VAL A 133 -5.43 7.28 8.81
N ARG A 134 -6.14 8.11 9.56
CA ARG A 134 -5.69 9.45 9.96
C ARG A 134 -5.34 9.52 11.44
N TYR A 135 -4.15 10.04 11.71
CA TYR A 135 -3.68 10.52 12.99
C TYR A 135 -4.11 11.98 13.14
N SER A 136 -5.18 12.22 13.87
CA SER A 136 -5.76 13.56 14.04
C SER A 136 -4.97 14.39 15.05
N ASN A 137 -4.56 15.59 14.66
CA ASN A 137 -3.86 16.57 15.49
C ASN A 137 -2.61 15.95 16.15
N LEU A 138 -1.89 15.13 15.38
CA LEU A 138 -0.69 14.39 15.79
C LEU A 138 0.34 15.34 16.44
N TYR A 139 0.58 16.48 15.79
CA TYR A 139 1.29 17.63 16.35
C TYR A 139 0.34 18.83 16.49
N ASN A 140 0.80 19.98 16.97
CA ASN A 140 -0.05 21.16 17.01
C ASN A 140 -0.32 21.66 15.58
N GLY A 141 -1.56 21.46 15.11
CA GLY A 141 -2.00 21.88 13.78
C GLY A 141 -1.47 21.01 12.63
N ILE A 142 -1.06 19.76 12.91
CA ILE A 142 -0.59 18.83 11.88
C ILE A 142 -1.27 17.49 12.07
N ASP A 143 -1.93 17.04 11.02
CA ASP A 143 -2.46 15.68 10.88
C ASP A 143 -1.49 14.85 10.05
N MET A 144 -1.55 13.52 10.21
CA MET A 144 -0.85 12.57 9.34
C MET A 144 -1.84 11.53 8.84
N THR A 145 -1.80 11.22 7.55
CA THR A 145 -2.72 10.22 6.96
C THR A 145 -1.92 9.18 6.23
N TYR A 146 -2.13 7.90 6.55
CA TYR A 146 -1.70 6.79 5.72
C TYR A 146 -2.82 6.40 4.76
N TYR A 147 -2.49 6.05 3.53
CA TYR A 147 -3.46 5.63 2.52
C TYR A 147 -2.85 4.63 1.54
N GLY A 148 -3.70 3.82 0.92
CA GLY A 148 -3.30 2.90 -0.16
C GLY A 148 -3.16 3.62 -1.50
N SER A 149 -2.14 3.26 -2.28
CA SER A 149 -1.91 3.79 -3.63
C SER A 149 -1.52 2.66 -4.60
N PRO A 150 -1.61 2.86 -5.92
CA PRO A 150 -1.12 1.88 -6.90
C PRO A 150 0.34 1.45 -6.69
N ASP A 151 1.16 2.35 -6.13
CA ASP A 151 2.60 2.14 -5.90
C ASP A 151 2.92 1.53 -4.52
N GLY A 152 1.91 1.33 -3.67
CA GLY A 152 2.06 0.82 -2.30
C GLY A 152 1.39 1.71 -1.25
N LEU A 153 1.61 1.41 0.02
CA LEU A 153 1.22 2.28 1.12
C LEU A 153 1.99 3.62 1.06
N GLN A 154 1.30 4.72 1.28
CA GLN A 154 1.89 6.06 1.38
C GLN A 154 1.38 6.76 2.64
N TYR A 155 2.04 7.85 3.02
CA TYR A 155 1.50 8.76 4.01
C TYR A 155 1.85 10.20 3.67
N ASP A 156 1.01 11.12 4.12
CA ASP A 156 1.27 12.55 4.07
C ASP A 156 1.12 13.23 5.43
N PHE A 157 1.69 14.42 5.55
CA PHE A 157 1.41 15.36 6.64
C PHE A 157 0.63 16.54 6.10
N GLN A 158 -0.48 16.85 6.76
CA GLN A 158 -1.33 17.98 6.46
C GLN A 158 -1.07 19.07 7.50
N VAL A 159 -0.29 20.06 7.12
CA VAL A 159 0.13 21.17 7.96
C VAL A 159 -0.89 22.31 7.80
N ALA A 160 -1.63 22.61 8.86
CA ALA A 160 -2.60 23.70 8.87
C ALA A 160 -1.92 25.07 8.70
N PRO A 161 -2.64 26.10 8.22
CA PRO A 161 -2.13 27.48 8.18
C PRO A 161 -1.49 27.90 9.50
N GLY A 162 -0.26 28.40 9.43
CA GLY A 162 0.52 28.87 10.58
C GLY A 162 1.12 27.79 11.48
N ALA A 163 0.88 26.49 11.23
CA ALA A 163 1.55 25.42 11.96
C ALA A 163 3.02 25.28 11.52
N ASP A 164 3.92 24.97 12.45
CA ASP A 164 5.35 24.82 12.16
C ASP A 164 5.66 23.39 11.70
N PRO A 165 6.06 23.15 10.43
CA PRO A 165 6.42 21.83 9.94
C PRO A 165 7.65 21.23 10.62
N LYS A 166 8.49 22.03 11.31
CA LYS A 166 9.65 21.54 12.07
C LYS A 166 9.28 20.70 13.29
N GLN A 167 8.00 20.69 13.67
CA GLN A 167 7.48 19.75 14.67
C GLN A 167 7.60 18.30 14.21
N ILE A 168 7.59 18.05 12.91
CA ILE A 168 7.62 16.69 12.35
C ILE A 168 9.05 16.16 12.46
N ARG A 169 9.22 15.17 13.34
CA ARG A 169 10.49 14.50 13.60
C ARG A 169 10.26 13.00 13.62
N LEU A 170 10.85 12.29 12.67
CA LEU A 170 10.72 10.85 12.51
C LEU A 170 12.00 10.20 13.02
N HIS A 171 11.91 9.47 14.12
CA HIS A 171 13.04 8.72 14.69
C HIS A 171 12.88 7.25 14.37
N PHE A 172 13.95 6.61 13.91
CA PHE A 172 13.92 5.21 13.52
C PHE A 172 14.71 4.35 14.50
N THR A 173 14.10 3.26 14.96
CA THR A 173 14.77 2.23 15.78
C THR A 173 14.74 0.88 15.08
N ASP A 174 15.58 -0.05 15.55
CA ASP A 174 15.82 -1.37 14.92
C ASP A 174 16.39 -1.27 13.50
N ILE A 175 17.20 -0.23 13.28
CA ILE A 175 17.91 0.04 12.03
C ILE A 175 19.42 0.06 12.26
N GLU A 176 20.18 -0.22 11.22
CA GLU A 176 21.64 -0.15 11.23
C GLU A 176 22.13 1.25 10.87
N ARG A 177 21.41 1.95 9.97
CA ARG A 177 21.84 3.25 9.43
C ARG A 177 20.69 4.01 8.78
N LEU A 178 20.69 5.33 8.95
CA LEU A 178 19.81 6.26 8.26
C LEU A 178 20.62 7.16 7.31
N GLU A 179 20.19 7.30 6.06
CA GLU A 179 20.91 8.08 5.04
C GLU A 179 19.94 8.86 4.14
N VAL A 180 20.30 10.06 3.71
CA VAL A 180 19.64 10.75 2.59
C VAL A 180 20.50 10.55 1.34
N SER A 181 19.95 9.86 0.35
CA SER A 181 20.64 9.55 -0.91
C SER A 181 20.89 10.81 -1.74
N VAL A 182 21.75 10.68 -2.77
CA VAL A 182 22.00 11.75 -3.76
C VAL A 182 20.74 12.22 -4.50
N ASN A 183 19.73 11.36 -4.62
CA ASN A 183 18.46 11.67 -5.28
C ASN A 183 17.43 12.31 -4.32
N GLY A 184 17.78 12.47 -3.04
CA GLY A 184 16.88 13.02 -2.02
C GLY A 184 15.96 11.99 -1.37
N ASP A 185 16.05 10.71 -1.72
CA ASP A 185 15.34 9.63 -1.02
C ASP A 185 15.98 9.40 0.36
N LEU A 186 15.15 9.13 1.38
CA LEU A 186 15.58 8.65 2.70
C LEU A 186 15.71 7.13 2.67
N LEU A 187 16.92 6.63 2.91
CA LEU A 187 17.23 5.21 3.00
C LEU A 187 17.31 4.79 4.46
N ILE A 188 16.46 3.86 4.86
CA ILE A 188 16.41 3.27 6.20
C ILE A 188 16.98 1.85 6.10
N HIS A 189 18.26 1.70 6.40
CA HIS A 189 18.96 0.42 6.34
C HIS A 189 18.71 -0.37 7.61
N ALA A 190 18.12 -1.56 7.46
CA ALA A 190 17.82 -2.47 8.55
C ALA A 190 18.62 -3.77 8.40
N ALA A 191 18.47 -4.66 9.38
CA ALA A 191 19.15 -5.95 9.39
C ALA A 191 18.94 -6.76 8.09
N ASN A 192 19.83 -7.73 7.85
CA ASN A 192 19.80 -8.61 6.68
C ASN A 192 19.85 -7.85 5.35
N ASN A 193 20.59 -6.74 5.29
CA ASN A 193 20.73 -5.88 4.10
C ASN A 193 19.38 -5.38 3.56
N SER A 194 18.38 -5.24 4.42
CA SER A 194 17.08 -4.70 4.04
C SER A 194 17.11 -3.18 3.99
N THR A 195 16.40 -2.57 3.05
CA THR A 195 16.27 -1.11 3.00
C THR A 195 14.81 -0.73 2.75
N LEU A 196 14.24 -0.01 3.71
CA LEU A 196 12.99 0.73 3.51
C LEU A 196 13.36 2.10 2.94
N THR A 197 12.71 2.53 1.86
CA THR A 197 12.99 3.81 1.21
C THR A 197 11.78 4.72 1.33
N HIS A 198 11.95 5.91 1.90
CA HIS A 198 10.96 6.97 1.70
C HIS A 198 11.46 7.87 0.58
N LYS A 199 10.68 8.01 -0.48
CA LYS A 199 11.02 8.85 -1.62
C LYS A 199 11.11 10.30 -1.23
N VAL A 200 11.86 11.05 -2.02
CA VAL A 200 11.94 12.51 -1.88
C VAL A 200 10.52 13.10 -1.76
N PRO A 201 10.25 14.00 -0.80
CA PRO A 201 8.89 14.47 -0.56
C PRO A 201 8.39 15.38 -1.69
N TYR A 202 7.18 15.12 -2.18
CA TYR A 202 6.46 16.03 -3.07
C TYR A 202 5.51 16.89 -2.24
N SER A 203 5.96 18.08 -1.83
CA SER A 203 5.13 18.98 -1.01
C SER A 203 4.44 20.04 -1.86
N TYR A 204 3.23 20.46 -1.46
CA TYR A 204 2.45 21.43 -2.23
C TYR A 204 1.44 22.19 -1.39
N GLN A 205 1.06 23.37 -1.88
CA GLN A 205 -0.10 24.14 -1.42
C GLN A 205 -1.16 24.15 -2.53
N VAL A 206 -2.44 24.24 -2.16
CA VAL A 206 -3.52 24.39 -3.13
C VAL A 206 -3.94 25.86 -3.19
N LEU A 207 -3.61 26.55 -4.28
CA LEU A 207 -3.95 27.94 -4.53
C LEU A 207 -4.92 28.03 -5.70
N ASN A 208 -6.11 28.60 -5.46
CA ASN A 208 -7.17 28.70 -6.46
C ASN A 208 -7.52 27.35 -7.15
N GLY A 209 -7.44 26.25 -6.39
CA GLY A 209 -7.70 24.89 -6.89
C GLY A 209 -6.53 24.25 -7.65
N LEU A 210 -5.38 24.90 -7.78
CA LEU A 210 -4.18 24.37 -8.42
C LEU A 210 -3.12 24.00 -7.38
N ARG A 211 -2.45 22.86 -7.57
CA ARG A 211 -1.30 22.47 -6.75
C ARG A 211 -0.09 23.32 -7.15
N GLN A 212 0.42 24.09 -6.21
CA GLN A 212 1.70 24.78 -6.31
C GLN A 212 2.72 24.02 -5.47
N GLU A 213 3.75 23.50 -6.12
CA GLU A 213 4.82 22.76 -5.46
C GLU A 213 5.60 23.65 -4.48
N VAL A 214 5.95 23.07 -3.34
CA VAL A 214 6.85 23.64 -2.34
C VAL A 214 8.04 22.71 -2.22
N HIS A 215 9.20 23.18 -2.68
CA HIS A 215 10.43 22.38 -2.63
C HIS A 215 10.76 21.98 -1.19
N THR A 216 10.81 20.67 -0.93
CA THR A 216 11.02 20.10 0.40
C THR A 216 12.02 18.96 0.32
N ARG A 217 12.91 18.86 1.31
CA ARG A 217 13.88 17.76 1.40
C ARG A 217 14.00 17.21 2.81
N TYR A 218 14.42 15.96 2.94
CA TYR A 218 14.83 15.42 4.22
C TYR A 218 16.07 16.13 4.77
N THR A 219 16.12 16.30 6.08
CA THR A 219 17.30 16.77 6.81
C THR A 219 17.52 15.84 8.00
N LEU A 220 18.69 15.21 8.06
CA LEU A 220 19.10 14.43 9.24
C LEU A 220 19.30 15.40 10.41
N LEU A 221 18.60 15.12 11.51
CA LEU A 221 18.70 15.89 12.76
C LEU A 221 19.73 15.27 13.72
N ASP A 222 19.92 13.96 13.61
CA ASP A 222 20.95 13.14 14.25
C ASP A 222 21.09 11.82 13.46
N ASP A 223 21.82 10.84 14.01
CA ASP A 223 22.14 9.57 13.33
C ASP A 223 20.90 8.72 12.98
N TYR A 224 19.76 8.92 13.66
CA TYR A 224 18.57 8.10 13.50
C TYR A 224 17.26 8.91 13.41
N THR A 225 17.35 10.23 13.39
CA THR A 225 16.20 11.13 13.31
C THR A 225 16.27 12.00 12.07
N VAL A 226 15.16 12.09 11.35
CA VAL A 226 14.99 12.97 10.19
C VAL A 226 13.86 13.97 10.44
N GLY A 227 14.00 15.16 9.86
CA GLY A 227 12.93 16.14 9.71
C GLY A 227 12.87 16.64 8.26
N PHE A 228 12.10 17.69 8.04
CA PHE A 228 11.90 18.28 6.73
C PHE A 228 12.46 19.70 6.69
N ASP A 229 13.30 20.01 5.70
CA ASP A 229 13.58 21.38 5.31
C ASP A 229 12.60 21.80 4.22
N VAL A 230 11.64 22.63 4.60
CA VAL A 230 10.56 23.13 3.76
C VAL A 230 10.96 24.48 3.19
N GLY A 231 10.92 24.62 1.87
CA GLY A 231 11.23 25.86 1.16
C GLY A 231 10.22 26.98 1.41
N SER A 232 10.45 28.11 0.73
CA SER A 232 9.57 29.28 0.81
C SER A 232 8.14 28.91 0.36
N HIS A 233 7.15 29.25 1.18
CA HIS A 233 5.74 29.00 0.95
C HIS A 233 4.89 30.07 1.65
N ASP A 234 3.59 30.12 1.35
CA ASP A 234 2.66 31.01 2.02
C ASP A 234 2.16 30.36 3.33
N ALA A 235 2.68 30.80 4.48
CA ALA A 235 2.30 30.25 5.78
C ALA A 235 0.81 30.48 6.14
N SER A 236 0.08 31.34 5.43
CA SER A 236 -1.37 31.51 5.59
C SER A 236 -2.19 30.41 4.91
N GLN A 237 -1.54 29.53 4.15
CA GLN A 237 -2.16 28.43 3.42
C GLN A 237 -1.73 27.09 4.01
N ALA A 238 -2.60 26.09 3.90
CA ALA A 238 -2.24 24.73 4.27
C ALA A 238 -1.11 24.20 3.36
N LEU A 239 -0.23 23.38 3.94
CA LEU A 239 0.85 22.71 3.25
C LEU A 239 0.66 21.19 3.40
N VAL A 240 0.73 20.47 2.29
CA VAL A 240 0.82 19.02 2.29
C VAL A 240 2.28 18.63 2.08
N ILE A 241 2.82 17.78 2.95
CA ILE A 241 4.13 17.15 2.79
C ILE A 241 3.88 15.66 2.54
N ASP A 242 4.09 15.21 1.31
CA ASP A 242 3.79 13.84 0.87
C ASP A 242 5.10 13.11 0.54
N PRO A 243 5.66 12.30 1.46
CA PRO A 243 6.76 11.38 1.21
C PRO A 243 6.25 9.99 0.78
N PRO A 244 6.31 9.63 -0.51
CA PRO A 244 5.92 8.28 -0.95
C PRO A 244 6.80 7.22 -0.28
N VAL A 245 6.21 6.12 0.18
CA VAL A 245 6.97 5.01 0.77
C VAL A 245 7.15 3.91 -0.27
N VAL A 246 8.40 3.45 -0.42
CA VAL A 246 8.75 2.36 -1.33
C VAL A 246 9.62 1.38 -0.56
N TYR A 247 9.20 0.12 -0.50
CA TYR A 247 10.05 -0.94 0.00
C TYR A 247 10.86 -1.56 -1.14
N SER A 248 12.18 -1.65 -0.98
CA SER A 248 13.05 -2.28 -1.98
C SER A 248 14.04 -3.23 -1.29
N THR A 249 13.87 -4.54 -1.49
CA THR A 249 14.94 -5.51 -1.26
C THR A 249 15.85 -5.55 -2.47
N TYR A 250 17.14 -5.28 -2.31
CA TYR A 250 18.13 -5.58 -3.35
C TYR A 250 18.50 -7.07 -3.31
N ILE A 251 17.52 -7.96 -3.50
CA ILE A 251 17.75 -9.39 -3.74
C ILE A 251 16.75 -9.85 -4.81
N GLY A 252 17.29 -10.31 -5.94
CA GLY A 252 16.54 -10.81 -7.08
C GLY A 252 15.77 -12.09 -6.74
N GLY A 253 14.57 -12.19 -7.31
CA GLY A 253 13.73 -13.39 -7.26
C GLY A 253 12.72 -13.34 -6.13
N ALA A 254 11.54 -12.81 -6.42
CA ALA A 254 10.35 -13.05 -5.60
C ALA A 254 10.01 -14.54 -5.64
N THR A 255 10.47 -15.29 -4.64
CA THR A 255 10.02 -16.65 -4.36
C THR A 255 9.93 -16.85 -2.85
N GLY A 256 8.72 -17.10 -2.34
CA GLY A 256 8.54 -17.64 -0.99
C GLY A 256 7.26 -17.25 -0.25
N SER A 257 6.38 -18.25 -0.06
CA SER A 257 5.55 -18.55 1.13
C SER A 257 4.29 -17.74 1.51
N ASN A 258 3.62 -17.14 0.53
CA ASN A 258 2.15 -17.23 0.47
C ASN A 258 1.79 -18.21 -0.64
N ILE A 259 1.48 -19.46 -0.27
CA ILE A 259 0.97 -20.42 -1.25
C ILE A 259 -0.52 -20.17 -1.34
N ILE A 260 -1.00 -19.59 -2.45
CA ILE A 260 -2.42 -19.63 -2.80
C ILE A 260 -2.70 -21.05 -3.28
N LEU A 261 -3.40 -21.84 -2.46
CA LEU A 261 -3.83 -23.20 -2.77
C LEU A 261 -5.12 -23.22 -3.60
N GLY A 262 -5.89 -22.14 -3.55
CA GLY A 262 -7.09 -21.98 -4.36
C GLY A 262 -7.62 -20.56 -4.27
N ILE A 263 -8.08 -20.05 -5.41
CA ILE A 263 -8.84 -18.81 -5.51
C ILE A 263 -10.19 -19.15 -6.16
N ASP A 264 -11.28 -18.69 -5.58
CA ASP A 264 -12.60 -18.75 -6.19
C ASP A 264 -13.35 -17.43 -5.94
N VAL A 265 -14.34 -17.12 -6.76
CA VAL A 265 -15.16 -15.91 -6.62
C VAL A 265 -16.62 -16.31 -6.70
N ASP A 266 -17.43 -15.93 -5.71
CA ASP A 266 -18.87 -16.23 -5.74
C ASP A 266 -19.65 -15.31 -6.68
N ALA A 267 -20.94 -15.61 -6.87
CA ALA A 267 -21.83 -14.80 -7.71
C ALA A 267 -22.11 -13.39 -7.15
N ALA A 268 -21.70 -13.10 -5.91
CA ALA A 268 -21.79 -11.78 -5.30
C ALA A 268 -20.47 -10.98 -5.43
N GLY A 269 -19.43 -11.56 -6.02
CA GLY A 269 -18.12 -10.93 -6.22
C GLY A 269 -17.16 -11.07 -5.03
N ASN A 270 -17.49 -11.91 -4.05
CA ASN A 270 -16.59 -12.17 -2.93
C ASN A 270 -15.47 -13.12 -3.38
N ALA A 271 -14.22 -12.73 -3.18
CA ALA A 271 -13.06 -13.57 -3.47
C ALA A 271 -12.69 -14.42 -2.24
N TYR A 272 -12.59 -15.73 -2.45
CA TYR A 272 -12.15 -16.71 -1.48
C TYR A 272 -10.74 -17.15 -1.83
N ILE A 273 -9.78 -16.86 -0.97
CA ILE A 273 -8.39 -17.27 -1.13
C ILE A 273 -8.06 -18.26 -0.02
N THR A 274 -7.69 -19.46 -0.41
CA THR A 274 -7.17 -20.48 0.50
C THR A 274 -5.68 -20.60 0.28
N GLY A 275 -4.92 -20.80 1.35
CA GLY A 275 -3.48 -20.83 1.23
C GLY A 275 -2.76 -21.14 2.52
N GLN A 276 -1.44 -21.30 2.40
CA GLN A 276 -0.55 -21.32 3.55
C GLN A 276 0.10 -19.95 3.67
N THR A 277 -0.08 -19.34 4.84
CA THR A 277 0.65 -18.13 5.23
C THR A 277 1.63 -18.52 6.34
N GLY A 278 2.89 -18.13 6.22
CA GLY A 278 3.80 -18.19 7.36
C GLY A 278 3.40 -17.12 8.37
N SER A 279 2.82 -17.50 9.51
CA SER A 279 2.57 -16.57 10.60
C SER A 279 3.47 -16.92 11.78
N SER A 280 4.28 -15.97 12.24
CA SER A 280 4.94 -15.99 13.55
C SER A 280 4.05 -15.40 14.62
#